data_AF-A0A511YJ01-F1
#
_entry.id   AF-A0A511YJ01-F1
#
_cell.length_a   1.000
_cell.length_b   1.000
_cell.length_c   1.000
_cell.angle_alpha   90.00
_cell.angle_beta   90.00
_cell.angle_gamma   90.00
#
_symmetry.space_group_name_H-M   'P 1'
#
loop_
_entity.id
_entity.type
_entity.pdbx_description
1 polymer ?
#
loop_
_entity_poly.entity_id
_entity_poly.type
_entity_poly.pdbx_seq_one_letter_code
_entity_poly.pdbx_strand_id
1 'polypeptide(L)' 'MSRSRRKNPITGITTAETEKKNKLEANRKFRRLNRIKIHKGNFELFQLREISNVWNFDKDGKQYLKKPDWKDIMK' A
#
# COMPACT_ATOMS: atom_id res chain seq x y z
N MET A 1 0.80 -2.67 -19.20
CA MET A 1 -0.07 -3.85 -18.97
C MET A 1 -1.46 -3.38 -18.57
N SER A 2 -2.43 -3.42 -19.49
CA SER A 2 -3.85 -3.15 -19.18
C SER A 2 -4.40 -4.35 -18.39
N ARG A 3 -4.55 -4.19 -17.08
CA ARG A 3 -5.18 -5.22 -16.25
C ARG A 3 -6.67 -5.17 -16.54
N SER A 4 -7.17 -6.05 -17.41
CA SER A 4 -8.61 -6.15 -17.68
C SER A 4 -9.32 -6.59 -16.39
N ARG A 5 -9.92 -5.62 -15.69
CA ARG A 5 -10.72 -5.86 -14.49
C ARG A 5 -11.97 -6.71 -14.76
N ARG A 6 -12.42 -6.75 -16.03
CA ARG A 6 -13.58 -7.53 -16.48
C ARG A 6 -13.27 -9.02 -16.69
N LYS A 7 -12.11 -9.35 -17.27
CA LYS A 7 -11.75 -10.75 -17.56
C LYS A 7 -11.27 -11.47 -16.30
N ASN A 8 -10.44 -10.81 -15.50
CA ASN A 8 -9.86 -11.38 -14.28
C ASN A 8 -10.06 -10.40 -13.11
N PRO A 9 -11.25 -10.37 -12.50
CA PRO A 9 -11.52 -9.52 -11.34
C PRO A 9 -10.75 -10.04 -10.13
N ILE A 10 -9.78 -9.25 -9.65
CA ILE A 10 -9.00 -9.55 -8.45
C ILE A 10 -9.21 -8.43 -7.45
N THR A 11 -9.65 -8.78 -6.25
CA THR A 11 -9.87 -7.83 -5.14
C THR A 11 -9.08 -8.25 -3.90
N GLY A 12 -8.96 -7.35 -2.93
CA GLY A 12 -8.43 -7.71 -1.61
C GLY A 12 -9.37 -8.67 -0.89
N ILE A 13 -8.83 -9.48 0.02
CA ILE A 13 -9.66 -10.30 0.92
C ILE A 13 -10.29 -9.42 2.00
N THR A 14 -9.60 -8.36 2.40
CA THR A 14 -10.08 -7.41 3.41
C THR A 14 -11.13 -6.44 2.86
N THR A 15 -11.89 -5.83 3.77
CA THR A 15 -12.91 -4.81 3.46
C THR A 15 -12.32 -3.43 3.15
N ALA A 16 -11.01 -3.24 3.35
CA ALA A 16 -10.35 -1.98 3.10
C ALA A 16 -10.33 -1.65 1.61
N GLU A 17 -10.96 -0.53 1.22
CA GLU A 17 -11.05 -0.15 -0.19
C GLU A 17 -9.76 0.42 -0.76
N THR A 18 -8.92 1.06 0.07
CA THR A 18 -7.66 1.67 -0.37
C THR A 18 -6.56 1.53 0.69
N GLU A 19 -5.30 1.46 0.26
CA GLU A 19 -4.12 1.57 1.15
C GLU A 19 -3.55 2.99 1.17
N LYS A 20 -4.28 3.98 0.62
CA LYS A 20 -3.74 5.31 0.37
C LYS A 20 -3.27 5.95 1.68
N LYS A 21 -4.04 5.77 2.76
CA LYS A 21 -3.71 6.25 4.11
C LYS A 21 -2.44 5.59 4.66
N ASN A 22 -2.34 4.27 4.60
CA ASN A 22 -1.16 3.52 5.06
C ASN A 22 0.11 3.97 4.34
N LYS A 23 0.04 4.10 3.00
CA LYS A 23 1.15 4.60 2.19
C LYS A 23 1.52 6.04 2.56
N LEU A 24 0.53 6.89 2.82
CA LEU A 24 0.76 8.27 3.22
C LEU A 24 1.49 8.34 4.57
N GLU A 25 1.02 7.58 5.56
CA GLU A 25 1.60 7.53 6.91
C GLU A 25 3.01 6.95 6.90
N ALA A 26 3.23 5.84 6.20
CA ALA A 26 4.55 5.25 6.01
C ALA A 26 5.55 6.25 5.40
N ASN A 27 5.15 6.95 4.33
CA ASN A 27 6.02 7.96 3.69
C ASN A 27 6.21 9.22 4.52
N ARG A 28 5.24 9.63 5.34
CA ARG A 28 5.40 10.72 6.31
C ARG A 28 6.42 10.34 7.38
N LYS A 29 6.30 9.15 7.96
CA LYS A 29 7.23 8.61 8.96
C LYS A 29 8.66 8.51 8.39
N PHE A 30 8.80 7.94 7.20
CA PHE A 30 10.07 7.82 6.49
C PHE A 30 10.76 9.18 6.30
N ARG A 31 10.05 10.16 5.71
CA ARG A 31 10.59 11.51 5.49
C ARG A 31 10.97 12.21 6.78
N ARG A 32 10.17 12.05 7.85
CA ARG A 32 10.47 12.64 9.16
C ARG A 32 11.76 12.08 9.75
N LEU A 33 11.93 10.76 9.78
CA LEU A 33 13.10 10.12 10.37
C LEU A 33 14.38 10.45 9.60
N ASN A 34 14.35 10.42 8.27
CA ASN A 34 15.51 10.77 7.46
C ASN A 34 15.87 12.26 7.58
N ARG A 35 14.89 13.16 7.69
CA ARG A 35 15.16 14.58 7.96
C ARG A 35 15.92 14.78 9.28
N ILE A 36 15.54 14.05 10.34
CA ILE A 36 16.21 14.11 11.64
C ILE A 36 17.66 13.61 11.52
N LYS A 37 17.90 12.50 10.82
CA LYS A 37 19.26 11.98 10.58
C LYS A 37 20.14 12.97 9.82
N ILE A 38 19.63 13.54 8.73
CA ILE A 38 20.32 14.56 7.94
C ILE A 38 20.67 15.77 8.81
N HIS A 39 19.73 16.26 9.63
CA HIS A 39 19.99 17.39 10.52
C HIS A 39 21.07 17.10 11.58
N LYS A 40 21.19 15.83 12.00
CA LYS A 40 22.25 15.35 12.90
C LYS A 40 23.58 15.05 12.19
N GLY A 41 23.70 15.32 10.88
CA GLY A 41 24.89 15.02 10.10
C GLY A 41 25.10 13.52 9.84
N ASN A 42 24.11 12.68 10.10
CA ASN A 42 24.17 11.24 9.80
C ASN A 42 23.51 10.98 8.43
N PHE A 43 24.30 10.51 7.47
CA PHE A 43 23.86 10.22 6.10
C PHE A 43 23.51 8.76 5.86
N GLU A 44 23.59 7.91 6.88
CA GLU A 44 23.06 6.55 6.83
C GLU A 44 21.53 6.60 6.95
N LEU A 45 20.87 6.91 5.84
CA LEU A 45 19.42 7.07 5.80
C LEU A 45 18.73 5.72 5.98
N PHE A 46 17.59 5.75 6.67
CA PHE A 46 16.73 4.59 6.75
C PHE A 46 16.17 4.23 5.39
N GLN A 47 15.94 2.94 5.17
CA GLN A 47 15.18 2.41 4.04
C GLN A 47 13.69 2.28 4.39
N LEU A 48 12.82 2.37 3.38
CA LEU A 48 11.37 2.37 3.61
C LEU A 48 10.89 1.10 4.34
N ARG A 49 11.49 -0.05 4.02
CA ARG A 49 11.13 -1.36 4.58
C ARG A 49 11.63 -1.57 6.01
N GLU A 50 12.64 -0.83 6.45
CA GLU A 50 13.11 -0.86 7.84
C GLU A 50 12.09 -0.19 8.79
N ILE A 51 11.38 0.81 8.29
CA ILE A 51 10.47 1.63 9.09
C ILE A 51 8.99 1.24 8.93
N SER A 52 8.65 0.72 7.74
CA SER A 52 7.28 0.39 7.34
C SER A 52 7.20 -1.04 6.84
N ASN A 53 6.39 -1.85 7.53
CA ASN A 53 6.04 -3.18 7.07
C ASN A 53 4.75 -3.13 6.24
N VAL A 54 4.80 -3.62 5.00
CA VAL A 54 3.62 -3.65 4.10
C VAL A 54 2.62 -4.71 4.53
N TRP A 55 3.06 -5.76 5.23
CA TRP A 55 2.16 -6.77 5.79
C TRP A 55 1.23 -6.22 6.88
N ASN A 56 1.54 -5.03 7.43
CA ASN A 56 0.71 -4.36 8.42
C ASN A 56 -0.31 -3.40 7.79
N PHE A 57 -0.46 -3.38 6.46
CA PHE A 57 -1.40 -2.49 5.79
C PHE A 57 -2.81 -3.09 5.79
N ASP A 58 -3.83 -2.24 5.82
CA ASP A 58 -5.23 -2.67 5.91
C ASP A 58 -5.69 -3.55 4.74
N LYS A 59 -5.05 -3.46 3.57
CA LYS A 59 -5.26 -4.43 2.50
C LYS A 59 -4.31 -5.59 2.68
N ASP A 60 -4.89 -6.75 2.87
CA ASP A 60 -4.16 -7.99 2.84
C ASP A 60 -4.83 -9.00 1.90
N GLY A 61 -3.99 -9.87 1.36
CA GLY A 61 -4.37 -10.93 0.46
C GLY A 61 -4.97 -10.46 -0.87
N LYS A 62 -5.23 -11.43 -1.74
CA LYS A 62 -5.93 -11.25 -3.01
C LYS A 62 -6.84 -12.43 -3.24
N GLN A 63 -8.03 -12.16 -3.77
CA GLN A 63 -8.98 -13.18 -4.17
C GLN A 63 -9.50 -12.90 -5.57
N TYR A 64 -9.89 -13.97 -6.25
CA TYR A 64 -10.63 -13.89 -7.50
C TYR A 64 -12.13 -13.83 -7.21
N LEU A 65 -12.82 -12.89 -7.85
CA LEU A 65 -14.29 -12.87 -7.78
C LEU A 65 -14.87 -13.85 -8.80
N LYS A 66 -15.59 -14.88 -8.32
CA LYS A 66 -16.22 -15.89 -9.20
C LYS A 66 -17.40 -15.34 -10.01
N LYS A 67 -18.13 -14.37 -9.47
CA LYS A 67 -19.27 -13.68 -10.10
C LYS A 67 -19.19 -12.18 -9.77
N PRO A 68 -18.31 -11.41 -10.44
CA PRO A 68 -18.17 -9.99 -10.18
C PRO A 68 -19.42 -9.21 -10.64
N ASP A 69 -19.87 -8.24 -9.86
CA ASP A 69 -20.84 -7.24 -10.33
C ASP A 69 -20.11 -6.03 -10.93
N TRP A 70 -20.83 -5.19 -11.68
CA TRP A 70 -20.28 -3.98 -12.29
C TRP A 70 -19.67 -3.03 -11.25
N LYS A 71 -20.25 -2.98 -10.05
CA LYS A 71 -19.78 -2.20 -8.91
C LYS A 71 -18.39 -2.64 -8.43
N ASP A 72 -18.07 -3.93 -8.52
CA ASP A 72 -16.78 -4.47 -8.09
C ASP A 72 -15.66 -4.16 -9.09
N ILE A 73 -16.03 -4.00 -10.37
CA ILE A 73 -15.11 -3.74 -11.48
C ILE A 73 -14.77 -2.24 -11.58
N MET A 74 -15.70 -1.36 -11.19
CA MET A 74 -15.56 0.10 -11.27
C MET A 74 -14.91 0.77 -10.04
N LYS A 75 -14.52 0.02 -9.01
CA LYS A 75 -13.73 0.52 -7.86
C LYS A 75 -12.26 0.81 -8.21
#